data_AF-A0AAW8K8P8-F1
#
_entry.id   AF-A0AAW8K8P8-F1
#
_cell.length_a   1.000
_cell.length_b   1.000
_cell.length_c   1.000
_cell.angle_alpha   90.00
_cell.angle_beta   90.00
_cell.angle_gamma   90.00
#
_symmetry.space_group_name_H-M   'P 1'
#
loop_
_entity.id
_entity.type
_entity.pdbx_description
1 polymer ?
#
loop_
_entity_poly.entity_id
_entity_poly.type
_entity_poly.pdbx_seq_one_letter_code
_entity_poly.pdbx_strand_id
1 'polypeptide(L)'
;LTLHGNLSVSQNLWLTGGTLSLNSSLDYLTQLGTSHHRQQFMSVPLVLTLNQPLFSVNATKWNRRIVPVRYREAQARFLTATE
;
A
#
# COMPACT_ATOMS: atom_id res chain seq x y z
N LEU A 1 12.92 -7.23 26.45
CA LEU A 1 12.02 -6.22 25.87
C LEU A 1 12.12 -6.36 24.36
N THR A 2 10.99 -6.48 23.65
CA THR A 2 10.96 -6.65 22.19
C THR A 2 10.29 -5.43 21.58
N LEU A 3 10.93 -4.82 20.59
CA LEU A 3 10.40 -3.70 19.80
C LEU A 3 10.24 -4.18 18.36
N HIS A 4 9.07 -3.92 17.78
CA HIS A 4 8.75 -4.31 16.41
C HIS A 4 8.31 -3.05 15.66
N GLY A 5 8.90 -2.79 14.49
CA GLY A 5 8.53 -1.71 13.58
C GLY A 5 8.26 -2.29 12.19
N ASN A 6 7.07 -2.04 11.64
CA ASN A 6 6.69 -2.51 10.30
C ASN A 6 6.17 -1.33 9.48
N LEU A 7 6.74 -1.14 8.29
CA LEU A 7 6.31 -0.16 7.30
C LEU A 7 5.87 -0.91 6.03
N SER A 8 4.61 -0.74 5.64
CA SER A 8 4.06 -1.31 4.40
C SER A 8 3.47 -0.22 3.50
N VAL A 9 3.92 -0.16 2.26
CA VAL A 9 3.40 0.72 1.21
C VAL A 9 2.94 -0.13 0.04
N SER A 10 1.67 0.01 -0.38
CA SER A 10 1.14 -0.66 -1.57
C SER A 10 0.64 0.38 -2.56
N GLN A 11 1.09 0.27 -3.82
CA GLN A 11 0.71 1.15 -4.92
C GLN A 11 0.18 0.35 -6.11
N ASN A 12 -0.96 0.77 -6.64
CA ASN A 12 -1.54 0.20 -7.84
C ASN A 12 -0.85 0.78 -9.08
N LEU A 13 -0.29 -0.10 -9.93
CA LEU A 13 0.35 0.26 -11.19
C LEU A 13 -0.71 0.46 -12.27
N TRP A 14 -0.82 1.68 -12.76
CA TRP A 14 -1.77 2.08 -13.79
C TRP A 14 -1.43 1.57 -15.20
N LEU A 15 -0.19 1.16 -15.46
CA LEU A 15 0.23 0.66 -16.78
C LEU A 15 -0.21 -0.79 -16.99
N THR A 16 0.04 -1.66 -16.00
CA THR A 16 -0.20 -3.11 -16.07
C THR A 16 -1.43 -3.57 -15.28
N GLY A 17 -2.09 -2.66 -14.55
CA GLY A 17 -3.19 -3.03 -13.64
C GLY A 17 -2.75 -3.86 -12.43
N GLY A 18 -1.45 -4.09 -12.26
CA GLY A 18 -0.88 -4.84 -11.15
C GLY A 18 -0.72 -4.01 -9.88
N THR A 19 -0.36 -4.66 -8.79
CA THR A 19 -0.05 -4.02 -7.50
C THR A 19 1.43 -4.22 -7.16
N LEU A 20 2.08 -3.12 -6.78
CA LEU A 20 3.44 -3.12 -6.24
C LEU A 20 3.34 -2.88 -4.74
N SER A 21 3.75 -3.85 -3.94
CA SER A 21 3.78 -3.77 -2.49
C SER A 21 5.22 -3.79 -2.00
N LEU A 22 5.54 -2.87 -1.11
CA LEU A 22 6.85 -2.65 -0.52
C LEU A 22 6.68 -2.75 1.00
N ASN A 23 7.36 -3.72 1.61
CA ASN A 23 7.30 -3.95 3.06
C ASN A 23 8.71 -3.86 3.66
N SER A 24 8.84 -3.28 4.85
CA SER A 24 10.08 -3.19 5.61
C SER A 24 9.77 -3.49 7.06
N SER A 25 10.52 -4.40 7.69
CA SER A 25 10.32 -4.76 9.08
C SER A 25 11.63 -4.68 9.88
N LEU A 26 11.52 -4.23 11.12
CA LEU A 26 12.62 -4.08 12.06
C LEU A 26 12.20 -4.67 13.40
N ASP A 27 12.91 -5.70 13.81
CA ASP A 27 12.75 -6.41 15.07
C ASP A 27 13.97 -6.16 15.96
N TYR A 28 13.74 -5.55 17.11
CA TYR A 28 14.75 -5.28 18.13
C TYR A 28 14.47 -6.14 19.35
N LEU A 29 15.39 -7.05 19.66
CA LEU A 29 15.31 -7.92 20.83
C LEU A 29 16.43 -7.57 21.81
N THR A 30 16.04 -7.12 23.01
CA THR A 30 16.96 -6.92 24.13
C THR A 30 16.69 -7.94 25.23
N GLN A 31 17.70 -8.78 25.49
CA GLN A 31 17.69 -9.83 26.50
C GLN A 31 18.21 -9.25 27.82
N LEU A 32 17.29 -8.92 28.73
CA LEU A 32 17.59 -8.37 30.06
C LEU A 32 17.72 -9.53 31.06
N GLY A 33 18.85 -10.25 31.04
CA GLY A 33 19.09 -11.33 31.99
C GLY A 33 20.34 -12.16 31.69
N THR A 34 21.25 -12.19 32.67
CA THR A 34 22.47 -13.02 32.78
C THR A 34 23.65 -12.67 31.84
N SER A 35 24.59 -11.90 32.40
CA SER A 35 26.03 -11.79 32.11
C SER A 35 26.52 -11.36 30.71
N HIS A 36 25.72 -11.45 29.66
CA HIS A 36 26.08 -10.97 28.33
C HIS A 36 24.93 -10.19 27.71
N HIS A 37 25.08 -8.86 27.64
CA HIS A 37 24.13 -7.94 27.00
C HIS A 37 24.10 -8.16 25.49
N ARG A 38 23.48 -9.25 25.02
CA ARG A 38 23.36 -9.55 23.60
C ARG A 38 22.15 -8.80 23.04
N GLN A 39 22.43 -7.63 22.47
CA GLN A 39 21.46 -6.83 21.74
C GLN A 39 21.40 -7.37 20.30
N GLN A 40 20.27 -7.95 19.90
CA GLN A 40 20.10 -8.51 18.56
C GLN A 40 19.18 -7.60 17.76
N PHE A 41 19.71 -7.08 16.65
CA PHE A 41 18.97 -6.32 15.65
C PHE A 41 18.67 -7.25 14.49
N MET A 42 17.41 -7.57 14.28
CA MET A 42 16.95 -8.34 13.11
C MET A 42 16.13 -7.38 12.26
N SER A 43 16.66 -6.95 11.11
CA SER A 43 15.91 -6.10 10.17
C SER A 43 15.76 -6.81 8.83
N VAL A 44 14.55 -6.79 8.29
CA VAL A 44 14.28 -7.10 6.90
C VAL A 44 14.15 -5.74 6.20
N PRO A 45 15.24 -5.23 5.61
CA PRO A 45 15.32 -3.84 5.19
C PRO A 45 14.29 -3.50 4.12
N LEU A 46 14.01 -4.44 3.21
CA LEU A 46 13.07 -4.23 2.12
C LEU A 46 12.58 -5.56 1.52
N VAL A 47 11.27 -5.72 1.38
CA VAL A 47 10.60 -6.79 0.66
C VAL A 47 9.78 -6.15 -0.46
N LEU A 48 10.07 -6.53 -1.70
CA LEU A 48 9.36 -6.06 -2.90
C LEU A 48 8.46 -7.19 -3.41
N THR A 49 7.17 -6.92 -3.54
CA THR A 49 6.18 -7.86 -4.10
C THR A 49 5.50 -7.21 -5.28
N LEU A 50 5.55 -7.84 -6.45
CA LEU A 50 4.91 -7.38 -7.67
C LEU A 50 3.85 -8.40 -8.10
N ASN A 51 2.58 -8.02 -8.06
CA ASN A 51 1.48 -8.83 -8.54
C ASN A 51 0.95 -8.24 -9.85
N GLN A 52 1.30 -8.84 -10.99
CA GLN A 52 0.89 -8.39 -12.31
C GLN A 52 -0.09 -9.38 -12.95
N PRO A 53 -1.36 -8.99 -13.12
CA PRO A 53 -2.32 -9.84 -13.82
C PRO A 53 -2.16 -9.64 -15.33
N LEU A 54 -1.41 -10.53 -15.99
CA LEU A 54 -1.01 -10.41 -17.40
C LEU A 54 -2.16 -10.38 -18.41
N PHE A 55 -3.31 -10.97 -18.08
CA PHE A 55 -4.49 -11.06 -18.95
C PHE A 55 -5.76 -10.44 -18.33
N SER A 56 -5.61 -9.62 -17.28
CA SER A 56 -6.76 -8.98 -16.63
C SER A 56 -7.00 -7.56 -17.15
N VAL A 57 -8.27 -7.15 -17.12
CA VAL A 57 -8.67 -5.79 -17.47
C VAL A 57 -8.12 -4.79 -16.45
N ASN A 58 -7.53 -3.70 -16.92
CA ASN A 58 -6.95 -2.66 -16.06
C ASN A 58 -8.06 -1.79 -15.41
N ALA A 59 -8.62 -2.27 -14.31
CA ALA A 59 -9.70 -1.61 -13.58
C ALA A 59 -9.31 -0.20 -13.10
N THR A 60 -8.06 0.00 -12.65
CA THR A 60 -7.56 1.29 -12.16
C THR A 60 -7.58 2.36 -13.25
N LYS A 61 -7.17 2.01 -14.48
CA LYS A 61 -7.21 2.90 -15.64
C LYS A 61 -8.64 3.34 -15.98
N TRP A 62 -9.58 2.39 -15.99
CA TRP A 62 -10.98 2.69 -16.27
C TRP A 62 -11.63 3.52 -15.16
N ASN A 63 -11.34 3.22 -13.90
CA ASN A 63 -11.89 3.97 -12.76
C ASN A 63 -11.47 5.45 -12.81
N ARG A 64 -10.19 5.74 -13.08
CA ARG A 64 -9.71 7.13 -13.27
C ARG A 64 -10.41 7.89 -14.39
N ARG A 65 -10.84 7.21 -15.46
CA ARG A 65 -11.54 7.85 -16.58
C ARG A 65 -13.02 8.08 -16.30
N ILE A 66 -13.65 7.19 -15.52
CA ILE A 66 -15.09 7.24 -15.20
C ILE A 66 -15.39 8.23 -14.07
N VAL A 67 -14.53 8.31 -13.04
CA VAL A 67 -14.71 9.20 -11.88
C VAL A 67 -15.00 10.67 -12.24
N PRO A 68 -14.23 11.35 -13.13
CA PRO A 68 -14.50 12.75 -13.45
C PRO A 68 -15.81 12.96 -14.22
N VAL A 69 -16.22 11.98 -15.04
CA VAL A 69 -17.49 12.03 -15.76
C VAL A 69 -18.64 11.92 -14.76
N ARG A 70 -18.56 10.96 -13.82
CA ARG A 70 -19.55 10.81 -12.74
C ARG A 70 -19.62 12.04 -11.83
N TYR A 71 -18.50 12.68 -11.54
CA TYR A 71 -18.48 13.91 -10.77
C TYR A 71 -19.23 15.04 -11.47
N ARG A 72 -19.03 15.20 -12.78
CA ARG A 72 -19.75 16.19 -13.60
C ARG A 72 -21.25 15.89 -13.67
N GLU A 73 -21.62 14.62 -13.84
CA GLU A 73 -23.03 14.19 -13.79
C GLU A 73 -23.68 14.49 -12.43
N ALA A 74 -22.97 14.22 -11.33
CA ALA A 74 -23.46 14.52 -9.99
C ALA A 74 -23.64 16.03 -9.76
N GLN A 75 -22.69 16.84 -10.24
CA GLN A 75 -22.78 18.30 -10.15
C GLN A 75 -23.96 18.84 -10.98
N ALA A 76 -24.16 18.34 -12.20
CA ALA A 76 -25.30 18.74 -13.04
C ALA A 76 -26.63 18.37 -12.38
N ARG A 77 -26.75 17.15 -11.82
CA ARG A 77 -27.96 16.72 -11.10
C ARG A 77 -28.23 17.57 -9.86
N PHE A 78 -27.21 17.96 -9.11
CA PHE A 78 -27.37 18.83 -7.95
C PHE A 78 -27.92 20.21 -8.35
N LEU A 79 -27.42 20.78 -9.46
CA LEU A 79 -27.91 22.06 -9.98
C LEU A 79 -29.37 21.95 -10.45
N THR A 80 -29.72 20.90 -11.21
CA THR A 80 -31.10 20.68 -11.69
C THR A 80 -32.10 20.33 -10.59
N ALA A 81 -31.65 19.71 -9.49
CA ALA A 81 -32.52 19.41 -8.34
C ALA A 81 -32.73 20.61 -7.40
N THR A 82 -31.95 21.68 -7.57
CA THR A 82 -32.04 22.90 -6.76
C THR A 82 -32.88 23.99 -7.46
N GLU A 83 -33.11 23.87 -8.77
CA GLU A 83 -34.16 24.61 -9.51
C GLU A 83 -35.55 23.99 -9.28
#